data_AF-A0A7J3Q8U6-F1
#
_entry.id   AF-A0A7J3Q8U6-F1
#
_cell.length_a   1.000
_cell.length_b   1.000
_cell.length_c   1.000
_cell.angle_alpha   90.00
_cell.angle_beta   90.00
_cell.angle_gamma   90.00
#
_symmetry.space_group_name_H-M   'P 1'
#
loop_
_entity.id
_entity.type
_entity.pdbx_description
1 polymer ?
#
loop_
_entity_poly.entity_id
_entity_poly.type
_entity_poly.pdbx_seq_one_letter_code
_entity_poly.pdbx_strand_id
1 'polypeptide(L)'
;MELLSLAYMLSLLTYSLGAVLYGSPLPLKSIKKWGVLMMYDGLASAVLVSAYSLLLKLGDYFLAVLGASWPNFITWLTGRTTTLVASYLAIQSIAAALKVSGADILVELLKHISSLIATSLTAIKTIYLISTVVYSLRDKILTIGILLYTIPLRMGKSAGAAIVALSIVYYIGMPLMPVFALALESPQPPIASDRYGAITGSIVDVLGNPVPHAVVKFYKSSRDPAIVVLGDSEGKFYVGPPQDLLSLGDEFEVEVAFMGYAFGVDPALVRVPWSGSLRVSNMLYAGKGLSIVFIGILEISSVNLSSGLVVLDLKVLGSEATLVFLKLKPVEVEKILIGVEPISCSWSAFSWGGLEVEECFITLSEGKYIVKVSYFGSYVPRPKVEEKHYVDIGDIVGYLNVIQTTAVSYLYSYLLLPSAYLIILSASSYALSKFLGGGLRLRVV
;
A
#
# COMPACT_ATOMS: atom_id res chain seq x y z
N MET A 1 -3.44 37.54 -9.70
CA MET A 1 -4.11 38.85 -9.62
C MET A 1 -4.06 39.59 -10.95
N GLU A 2 -2.92 39.61 -11.65
CA GLU A 2 -2.77 40.32 -12.95
C GLU A 2 -3.77 39.88 -14.05
N LEU A 3 -4.08 38.59 -14.14
CA LEU A 3 -5.07 38.05 -15.08
C LEU A 3 -6.51 38.51 -14.79
N LEU A 4 -6.86 38.67 -13.51
CA LEU A 4 -8.21 39.11 -13.12
C LEU A 4 -8.38 40.61 -13.38
N SER A 5 -7.35 41.42 -13.12
CA SER A 5 -7.35 42.84 -13.51
C SER A 5 -7.41 43.01 -15.03
N LEU A 6 -6.71 42.17 -15.79
CA LEU A 6 -6.78 42.17 -17.25
C LEU A 6 -8.22 41.83 -17.73
N ALA A 7 -8.83 40.79 -17.16
CA ALA A 7 -10.20 40.41 -17.45
C ALA A 7 -11.22 41.55 -17.16
N TYR A 8 -11.02 42.30 -16.07
CA TYR A 8 -11.83 43.47 -15.74
C TYR A 8 -11.68 44.60 -16.76
N MET A 9 -10.45 44.92 -17.16
CA MET A 9 -10.18 45.94 -18.18
C MET A 9 -10.75 45.56 -19.56
N LEU A 10 -10.64 44.28 -19.94
CA LEU A 10 -11.25 43.74 -21.17
C LEU A 10 -12.78 43.82 -21.14
N SER A 11 -13.39 43.57 -19.98
CA SER A 11 -14.83 43.71 -19.77
C SER A 11 -15.28 45.17 -19.94
N LEU A 12 -14.56 46.12 -19.33
CA LEU A 12 -14.81 47.56 -19.51
C LEU A 12 -14.62 48.01 -20.97
N LEU A 13 -13.59 47.50 -21.65
CA LEU A 13 -13.36 47.77 -23.07
C LEU A 13 -14.52 47.25 -23.93
N THR A 14 -15.02 46.05 -23.63
CA THR A 14 -16.17 45.48 -24.36
C THR A 14 -17.43 46.33 -24.15
N TYR A 15 -17.64 46.82 -22.92
CA TYR A 15 -18.75 47.71 -22.60
C TYR A 15 -18.63 49.06 -23.33
N SER A 16 -17.46 49.70 -23.31
CA SER A 16 -17.24 50.99 -23.95
C SER A 16 -17.34 50.91 -25.47
N LEU A 17 -16.79 49.86 -26.10
CA LEU A 17 -16.99 49.58 -27.53
C LEU A 17 -18.48 49.41 -27.85
N GLY A 18 -19.22 48.69 -27.01
CA GLY A 18 -20.66 48.53 -27.16
C GLY A 18 -21.42 49.86 -27.10
N ALA A 19 -21.07 50.73 -26.14
CA ALA A 19 -21.67 52.05 -25.98
C ALA A 19 -21.37 52.96 -27.18
N VAL A 20 -20.14 52.95 -27.70
CA VAL A 20 -19.74 53.69 -28.90
C VAL A 20 -20.50 53.19 -30.13
N LEU A 21 -20.61 51.87 -30.33
CA LEU A 21 -21.37 51.29 -31.44
C LEU A 21 -22.86 51.66 -31.37
N TYR A 22 -23.43 51.64 -30.17
CA TYR A 22 -24.83 52.00 -29.96
C TYR A 22 -25.10 53.50 -30.20
N GLY A 23 -24.21 54.37 -29.70
CA GLY A 23 -24.28 55.82 -29.85
C GLY A 23 -23.82 56.35 -31.21
N SER A 24 -23.27 55.49 -32.07
CA SER A 24 -22.80 55.89 -33.40
C SER A 24 -23.95 56.42 -34.29
N PRO A 25 -23.68 57.41 -35.16
CA PRO A 25 -24.68 57.97 -36.07
C PRO A 25 -25.08 57.01 -37.22
N LEU A 26 -24.62 55.76 -37.18
CA LEU A 26 -24.89 54.77 -38.24
C LEU A 26 -26.35 54.27 -38.15
N PRO A 27 -27.14 54.34 -39.24
CA PRO A 27 -28.56 53.95 -39.23
C PRO A 27 -28.80 52.42 -39.29
N LEU A 28 -27.76 51.59 -39.14
CA LEU A 28 -27.88 50.14 -39.26
C LEU A 28 -28.41 49.51 -37.98
N LYS A 29 -29.65 48.99 -38.00
CA LYS A 29 -30.30 48.30 -36.87
C LYS A 29 -29.44 47.17 -36.30
N SER A 30 -28.71 46.45 -37.15
CA SER A 30 -27.81 45.37 -36.75
C SER A 30 -26.65 45.87 -35.87
N ILE A 31 -26.07 47.03 -36.19
CA ILE A 31 -24.96 47.62 -35.41
C ILE A 31 -25.45 48.05 -34.04
N LYS A 32 -26.62 48.70 -33.97
CA LYS A 32 -27.23 49.08 -32.68
C LYS A 32 -27.55 47.88 -31.80
N LYS A 33 -28.09 46.80 -32.38
CA LYS A 33 -28.35 45.54 -31.67
C LYS A 33 -27.06 44.90 -31.14
N TRP A 34 -25.98 44.92 -31.93
CA TRP A 34 -24.66 44.46 -31.49
C TRP A 34 -24.08 45.31 -30.37
N GLY A 35 -24.23 46.64 -30.43
CA GLY A 35 -23.81 47.55 -29.37
C GLY A 35 -24.47 47.24 -28.02
N VAL A 36 -25.81 47.10 -28.00
CA VAL A 36 -26.56 46.70 -26.79
C VAL A 36 -26.09 45.34 -26.26
N LEU A 37 -25.84 44.39 -27.15
CA LEU A 37 -25.43 43.04 -26.78
C LEU A 37 -24.01 43.00 -26.21
N MET A 38 -23.09 43.82 -26.75
CA MET A 38 -21.75 44.00 -26.19
C MET A 38 -21.76 44.71 -24.85
N MET A 39 -22.64 45.70 -24.64
CA MET A 39 -22.82 46.34 -23.33
C MET A 39 -23.30 45.33 -22.28
N TYR A 40 -24.29 44.49 -22.62
CA TYR A 40 -24.76 43.42 -21.73
C TYR A 40 -23.64 42.42 -21.40
N ASP A 41 -22.88 41.98 -22.41
CA ASP A 41 -21.78 41.03 -22.22
C ASP A 41 -20.62 41.62 -21.41
N GLY A 42 -20.32 42.92 -21.61
CA GLY A 42 -19.40 43.68 -20.78
C GLY A 42 -19.84 43.73 -19.33
N LEU A 43 -21.10 44.07 -19.05
CA LEU A 43 -21.61 44.09 -17.68
C LEU A 43 -21.61 42.69 -17.03
N ALA A 44 -22.07 41.67 -17.76
CA ALA A 44 -22.11 40.29 -17.27
C ALA A 44 -20.70 39.74 -16.95
N SER A 45 -19.70 40.08 -17.77
CA SER A 45 -18.31 39.71 -17.50
C SER A 45 -17.72 40.46 -16.30
N ALA A 46 -18.03 41.74 -16.10
CA ALA A 46 -17.61 42.50 -14.92
C ALA A 46 -18.18 41.92 -13.62
N VAL A 47 -19.46 41.51 -13.65
CA VAL A 47 -20.12 40.80 -12.54
C VAL A 47 -19.42 39.48 -12.27
N LEU A 48 -19.13 38.69 -13.31
CA LEU A 48 -18.45 37.40 -13.17
C LEU A 48 -17.04 37.56 -12.56
N VAL A 49 -16.28 38.56 -13.00
CA VAL A 49 -14.96 38.91 -12.43
C VAL A 49 -15.08 39.26 -10.96
N SER A 50 -16.08 40.09 -10.60
CA SER A 50 -16.34 40.49 -9.21
C SER A 50 -16.79 39.32 -8.33
N ALA A 51 -17.47 38.33 -8.92
CA ALA A 51 -17.94 37.12 -8.25
C ALA A 51 -16.85 36.04 -8.07
N TYR A 52 -15.62 36.22 -8.59
CA TYR A 52 -14.56 35.20 -8.54
C TYR A 52 -14.34 34.60 -7.16
N SER A 53 -14.12 35.43 -6.14
CA SER A 53 -13.88 34.98 -4.77
C SER A 53 -15.08 34.27 -4.17
N LEU A 54 -16.30 34.69 -4.56
CA LEU A 54 -17.53 34.04 -4.15
C LEU A 54 -17.62 32.64 -4.77
N LEU A 55 -17.36 32.50 -6.07
CA LEU A 55 -17.37 31.21 -6.78
C LEU A 55 -16.39 30.21 -6.18
N LEU A 56 -15.22 30.67 -5.71
CA LEU A 56 -14.28 29.82 -4.98
C LEU A 56 -14.87 29.35 -3.64
N LYS A 57 -15.39 30.26 -2.82
CA LYS A 57 -15.97 29.88 -1.52
C LYS A 57 -17.21 29.01 -1.63
N LEU A 58 -17.97 29.17 -2.72
CA LEU A 58 -19.19 28.41 -2.98
C LEU A 58 -18.92 26.91 -3.15
N GLY A 59 -17.79 26.56 -3.78
CA GLY A 59 -17.38 25.16 -3.90
C GLY A 59 -17.09 24.51 -2.55
N ASP A 60 -16.38 25.22 -1.69
CA ASP A 60 -16.01 24.73 -0.36
C ASP A 60 -17.26 24.62 0.54
N TYR A 61 -18.18 25.57 0.42
CA TYR A 61 -19.48 25.55 1.10
C TYR A 61 -20.32 24.34 0.71
N PHE A 62 -20.46 24.05 -0.60
CA PHE A 62 -21.21 22.88 -1.06
C PHE A 62 -20.60 21.57 -0.58
N LEU A 63 -19.27 21.45 -0.63
CA LEU A 63 -18.57 20.28 -0.13
C LEU A 63 -18.83 20.07 1.37
N ALA A 64 -18.78 21.15 2.17
CA ALA A 64 -19.06 21.10 3.60
C ALA A 64 -20.51 20.65 3.91
N VAL A 65 -21.50 21.18 3.17
CA VAL A 65 -22.91 20.79 3.35
C VAL A 65 -23.16 19.33 2.97
N LEU A 66 -22.47 18.83 1.94
CA LEU A 66 -22.59 17.44 1.48
C LEU A 66 -21.73 16.46 2.30
N GLY A 67 -20.99 16.93 3.30
CA GLY A 67 -20.08 16.10 4.10
C GLY A 67 -18.89 15.54 3.31
N ALA A 68 -18.56 16.14 2.16
CA ALA A 68 -17.49 15.71 1.29
C ALA A 68 -16.24 16.58 1.48
N SER A 69 -15.05 15.99 1.30
CA SER A 69 -13.80 16.73 1.39
C SER A 69 -12.74 16.16 0.45
N TRP A 70 -11.87 17.04 -0.05
CA TRP A 70 -10.74 16.66 -0.89
C TRP A 70 -9.77 15.69 -0.19
N PRO A 71 -9.40 15.88 1.09
CA PRO A 71 -8.59 14.90 1.81
C PRO A 71 -9.22 13.52 1.85
N ASN A 72 -10.52 13.40 2.17
CA ASN A 72 -11.21 12.12 2.22
C ASN A 72 -11.22 11.42 0.85
N PHE A 73 -11.42 12.19 -0.22
CA PHE A 73 -11.37 11.68 -1.57
C PHE A 73 -9.98 11.16 -1.96
N ILE A 74 -8.90 11.87 -1.61
CA ILE A 74 -7.53 11.42 -1.85
C ILE A 74 -7.23 10.14 -1.06
N THR A 75 -7.63 10.07 0.22
CA THR A 75 -7.48 8.85 1.03
C THR A 75 -8.25 7.66 0.44
N TRP A 76 -9.44 7.91 -0.12
CA TRP A 76 -10.21 6.88 -0.81
C TRP A 76 -9.50 6.38 -2.07
N LEU A 77 -8.92 7.27 -2.90
CA LEU A 77 -8.14 6.88 -4.08
C LEU A 77 -6.86 6.10 -3.72
N THR A 78 -6.13 6.54 -2.69
CA THR A 78 -4.90 5.85 -2.25
C THR A 78 -5.21 4.48 -1.67
N GLY A 79 -6.25 4.34 -0.85
CA GLY A 79 -6.70 3.05 -0.33
C GLY A 79 -6.99 2.04 -1.45
N ARG A 80 -7.77 2.46 -2.47
CA ARG A 80 -8.07 1.62 -3.64
C ARG A 80 -6.84 1.29 -4.49
N THR A 81 -5.88 2.21 -4.58
CA THR A 81 -4.61 1.94 -5.26
C THR A 81 -3.81 0.89 -4.50
N THR A 82 -3.75 0.96 -3.16
CA THR A 82 -3.01 -0.02 -2.34
C THR A 82 -3.61 -1.42 -2.45
N THR A 83 -4.95 -1.55 -2.46
CA THR A 83 -5.61 -2.85 -2.63
C THR A 83 -5.31 -3.46 -4.00
N LEU A 84 -5.33 -2.65 -5.07
CA LEU A 84 -5.00 -3.12 -6.41
C LEU A 84 -3.53 -3.53 -6.53
N VAL A 85 -2.59 -2.75 -5.99
CA VAL A 85 -1.16 -3.11 -5.98
C VAL A 85 -0.92 -4.41 -5.22
N ALA A 86 -1.53 -4.58 -4.04
CA ALA A 86 -1.42 -5.80 -3.26
C ALA A 86 -1.95 -7.02 -4.04
N SER A 87 -3.11 -6.90 -4.69
CA SER A 87 -3.68 -7.97 -5.52
C SER A 87 -2.83 -8.30 -6.75
N TYR A 88 -2.20 -7.30 -7.36
CA TYR A 88 -1.31 -7.49 -8.49
C TYR A 88 -0.04 -8.24 -8.09
N LEU A 89 0.58 -7.86 -6.96
CA LEU A 89 1.76 -8.54 -6.41
C LEU A 89 1.45 -9.98 -6.02
N ALA A 90 0.28 -10.24 -5.43
CA ALA A 90 -0.19 -11.58 -5.13
C ALA A 90 -0.30 -12.46 -6.38
N ILE A 91 -0.90 -11.95 -7.47
CA ILE A 91 -0.99 -12.71 -8.72
C ILE A 91 0.40 -13.01 -9.28
N GLN A 92 1.35 -12.07 -9.16
CA GLN A 92 2.72 -12.29 -9.60
C GLN A 92 3.44 -13.36 -8.77
N SER A 93 3.25 -13.39 -7.45
CA SER A 93 3.85 -14.43 -6.60
C SER A 93 3.28 -15.81 -6.92
N ILE A 94 1.96 -15.91 -7.12
CA ILE A 94 1.32 -17.16 -7.52
C ILE A 94 1.81 -17.61 -8.91
N ALA A 95 1.90 -16.69 -9.87
CA ALA A 95 2.39 -17.00 -11.21
C ALA A 95 3.84 -17.51 -11.19
N ALA A 96 4.69 -16.94 -10.32
CA ALA A 96 6.06 -17.40 -10.13
C ALA A 96 6.10 -18.82 -9.54
N ALA A 97 5.27 -19.11 -8.52
CA ALA A 97 5.16 -20.44 -7.92
C ALA A 97 4.70 -21.50 -8.94
N LEU A 98 3.69 -21.17 -9.75
CA LEU A 98 3.15 -22.10 -10.76
C LEU A 98 4.11 -22.37 -11.93
N LYS A 99 4.97 -21.41 -12.25
CA LYS A 99 6.02 -21.60 -13.25
C LYS A 99 7.06 -22.62 -12.80
N VAL A 100 7.36 -22.67 -11.50
CA VAL A 100 8.27 -23.65 -10.91
C VAL A 100 7.64 -25.06 -10.92
N SER A 101 6.32 -25.16 -10.77
CA SER A 101 5.59 -26.43 -10.80
C SER A 101 5.27 -26.95 -12.20
N GLY A 102 5.68 -26.26 -13.27
CA GLY A 102 5.43 -26.67 -14.66
C GLY A 102 3.98 -26.49 -15.15
N ALA A 103 3.20 -25.63 -14.49
CA ALA A 103 1.78 -25.43 -14.77
C ALA A 103 1.51 -24.28 -15.77
N ASP A 104 2.11 -24.35 -16.97
CA ASP A 104 2.12 -23.24 -17.95
C ASP A 104 0.73 -22.74 -18.37
N ILE A 105 -0.27 -23.63 -18.45
CA ILE A 105 -1.66 -23.28 -18.81
C ILE A 105 -2.28 -22.33 -17.76
N LEU A 106 -1.99 -22.56 -16.48
CA LEU A 106 -2.52 -21.77 -15.37
C LEU A 106 -1.85 -20.40 -15.29
N VAL A 107 -0.57 -20.32 -15.68
CA VAL A 107 0.17 -19.06 -15.79
C VAL A 107 -0.47 -18.14 -16.83
N GLU A 108 -0.98 -18.68 -17.95
CA GLU A 108 -1.63 -17.86 -18.98
C GLU A 108 -2.96 -17.24 -18.50
N LEU A 109 -3.74 -17.97 -17.70
CA LEU A 109 -4.95 -17.43 -17.05
C LEU A 109 -4.59 -16.30 -16.07
N LEU A 110 -3.53 -16.48 -15.27
CA LEU A 110 -3.05 -15.43 -14.37
C LEU A 110 -2.56 -14.18 -15.11
N LYS A 111 -1.93 -14.34 -16.28
CA LYS A 111 -1.58 -13.17 -17.12
C LYS A 111 -2.83 -12.40 -17.52
N HIS A 112 -3.89 -13.08 -17.95
CA HIS A 112 -5.15 -12.41 -18.30
C HIS A 112 -5.69 -11.63 -17.11
N ILE A 113 -5.79 -12.24 -15.93
CA ILE A 113 -6.25 -11.58 -14.70
C ILE A 113 -5.34 -10.39 -14.34
N SER A 114 -4.02 -10.56 -14.42
CA SER A 114 -3.04 -9.49 -14.16
C SER A 114 -3.24 -8.28 -15.08
N SER A 115 -3.66 -8.51 -16.33
CA SER A 115 -3.97 -7.44 -17.28
C SER A 115 -5.24 -6.68 -16.89
N LEU A 116 -6.26 -7.36 -16.35
CA LEU A 116 -7.48 -6.73 -15.84
C LEU A 116 -7.17 -5.84 -14.62
N ILE A 117 -6.32 -6.32 -13.71
CA ILE A 117 -5.88 -5.52 -12.56
C ILE A 117 -5.00 -4.35 -13.03
N ALA A 118 -4.08 -4.57 -13.96
CA ALA A 118 -3.23 -3.50 -14.49
C ALA A 118 -4.06 -2.40 -15.17
N THR A 119 -5.09 -2.75 -15.93
CA THR A 119 -6.02 -1.79 -16.56
C THR A 119 -6.86 -1.04 -15.53
N SER A 120 -7.30 -1.69 -14.44
CA SER A 120 -7.95 -0.98 -13.33
C SER A 120 -7.00 0.00 -12.62
N LEU A 121 -5.71 -0.36 -12.52
CA LEU A 121 -4.69 0.48 -11.90
C LEU A 121 -4.33 1.69 -12.77
N THR A 122 -4.32 1.55 -14.10
CA THR A 122 -4.17 2.70 -14.99
C THR A 122 -5.38 3.61 -14.91
N ALA A 123 -6.59 3.07 -14.82
CA ALA A 123 -7.82 3.84 -14.64
C ALA A 123 -7.81 4.68 -13.35
N ILE A 124 -7.43 4.10 -12.20
CA ILE A 124 -7.39 4.87 -10.96
C ILE A 124 -6.30 5.94 -10.96
N LYS A 125 -5.17 5.67 -11.63
CA LYS A 125 -4.09 6.65 -11.82
C LYS A 125 -4.53 7.82 -12.70
N THR A 126 -5.30 7.58 -13.78
CA THR A 126 -5.81 8.69 -14.61
C THR A 126 -6.78 9.56 -13.84
N ILE A 127 -7.68 8.96 -13.04
CA ILE A 127 -8.57 9.72 -12.15
C ILE A 127 -7.77 10.54 -11.15
N TYR A 128 -6.75 9.96 -10.51
CA TYR A 128 -5.87 10.67 -9.59
C TYR A 128 -5.19 11.87 -10.24
N LEU A 129 -4.69 11.72 -11.48
CA LEU A 129 -4.06 12.81 -12.23
C LEU A 129 -5.07 13.92 -12.54
N ILE A 130 -6.24 13.58 -13.06
CA ILE A 130 -7.33 14.55 -13.35
C ILE A 130 -7.71 15.29 -12.06
N SER A 131 -7.89 14.56 -10.96
CA SER A 131 -8.22 15.10 -9.64
C SER A 131 -7.20 16.11 -9.15
N THR A 132 -5.92 15.77 -9.28
CA THR A 132 -4.80 16.62 -8.84
C THR A 132 -4.74 17.90 -9.67
N VAL A 133 -4.96 17.81 -10.98
CA VAL A 133 -5.04 18.97 -11.87
C VAL A 133 -6.18 19.89 -11.46
N VAL A 134 -7.38 19.34 -11.22
CA VAL A 134 -8.55 20.13 -10.80
C VAL A 134 -8.32 20.81 -9.45
N TYR A 135 -7.80 20.07 -8.46
CA TYR A 135 -7.58 20.60 -7.11
C TYR A 135 -6.49 21.68 -7.09
N SER A 136 -5.32 21.40 -7.69
CA SER A 136 -4.17 22.30 -7.63
C SER A 136 -4.26 23.51 -8.55
N LEU A 137 -4.96 23.39 -9.68
CA LEU A 137 -5.07 24.45 -10.68
C LEU A 137 -6.46 25.11 -10.70
N ARG A 138 -7.35 24.80 -9.76
CA ARG A 138 -8.72 25.36 -9.68
C ARG A 138 -8.76 26.86 -9.95
N ASP A 139 -8.00 27.62 -9.16
CA ASP A 139 -7.95 29.09 -9.21
C ASP A 139 -7.48 29.59 -10.58
N LYS A 140 -6.48 28.91 -11.16
CA LYS A 140 -5.92 29.24 -12.47
C LYS A 140 -6.90 28.91 -13.59
N ILE A 141 -7.53 27.74 -13.57
CA ILE A 141 -8.54 27.30 -14.54
C ILE A 141 -9.72 28.27 -14.52
N LEU A 142 -10.23 28.62 -13.34
CA LEU A 142 -11.32 29.57 -13.18
C LEU A 142 -10.96 30.95 -13.73
N THR A 143 -9.76 31.45 -13.39
CA THR A 143 -9.27 32.75 -13.88
C THR A 143 -9.12 32.78 -15.39
N ILE A 144 -8.56 31.72 -16.00
CA ILE A 144 -8.44 31.58 -17.46
C ILE A 144 -9.82 31.53 -18.12
N GLY A 145 -10.76 30.81 -17.52
CA GLY A 145 -12.15 30.75 -18.00
C GLY A 145 -12.81 32.13 -17.99
N ILE A 146 -12.64 32.90 -16.91
CA ILE A 146 -13.16 34.28 -16.81
C ILE A 146 -12.48 35.18 -17.86
N LEU A 147 -11.16 35.10 -18.02
CA LEU A 147 -10.44 35.88 -19.03
C LEU A 147 -10.98 35.62 -20.43
N LEU A 148 -11.09 34.34 -20.83
CA LEU A 148 -11.65 33.95 -22.13
C LEU A 148 -13.10 34.45 -22.28
N TYR A 149 -13.89 34.39 -21.21
CA TYR A 149 -15.26 34.90 -21.21
C TYR A 149 -15.34 36.41 -21.46
N THR A 150 -14.32 37.17 -21.04
CA THR A 150 -14.25 38.64 -21.20
C THR A 150 -13.73 39.12 -22.55
N ILE A 151 -13.31 38.21 -23.45
CA ILE A 151 -12.81 38.59 -24.77
C ILE A 151 -13.91 39.34 -25.55
N PRO A 152 -13.60 40.53 -26.12
CA PRO A 152 -14.55 41.31 -26.89
C PRO A 152 -15.18 40.53 -28.05
N LEU A 153 -16.31 41.04 -28.56
CA LEU A 153 -17.03 40.46 -29.70
C LEU A 153 -17.53 39.03 -29.48
N ARG A 154 -17.56 38.56 -28.22
CA ARG A 154 -18.04 37.22 -27.82
C ARG A 154 -17.22 36.06 -28.38
N MET A 155 -16.02 36.30 -28.93
CA MET A 155 -15.20 35.25 -29.54
C MET A 155 -14.81 34.16 -28.53
N GLY A 156 -14.57 34.53 -27.27
CA GLY A 156 -14.20 33.59 -26.21
C GLY A 156 -15.34 33.17 -25.27
N LYS A 157 -16.57 33.67 -25.47
CA LYS A 157 -17.65 33.55 -24.46
C LYS A 157 -18.03 32.09 -24.17
N SER A 158 -18.20 31.27 -25.19
CA SER A 158 -18.56 29.85 -25.05
C SER A 158 -17.43 29.04 -24.41
N ALA A 159 -16.19 29.23 -24.87
CA ALA A 159 -15.01 28.57 -24.33
C ALA A 159 -14.76 28.95 -22.87
N GLY A 160 -14.86 30.24 -22.54
CA GLY A 160 -14.74 30.75 -21.19
C GLY A 160 -15.83 30.20 -20.26
N ALA A 161 -17.09 30.20 -20.70
CA ALA A 161 -18.19 29.62 -19.93
C ALA A 161 -18.01 28.12 -19.67
N ALA A 162 -17.49 27.37 -20.65
CA ALA A 162 -17.19 25.94 -20.49
C ALA A 162 -16.07 25.69 -19.47
N ILE A 163 -15.00 26.48 -19.52
CA ILE A 163 -13.88 26.34 -18.57
C ILE A 163 -14.30 26.73 -17.15
N VAL A 164 -15.08 27.80 -17.00
CA VAL A 164 -15.65 28.20 -15.70
C VAL A 164 -16.55 27.10 -15.14
N ALA A 165 -17.46 26.57 -15.96
CA ALA A 165 -18.36 25.50 -15.54
C ALA A 165 -17.60 24.23 -15.16
N LEU A 166 -16.58 23.85 -15.93
CA LEU A 166 -15.74 22.68 -15.64
C LEU A 166 -15.02 22.85 -14.32
N SER A 167 -14.42 24.02 -14.07
CA SER A 167 -13.73 24.31 -12.81
C SER A 167 -14.65 24.14 -11.61
N ILE A 168 -15.88 24.68 -11.67
CA ILE A 168 -16.83 24.60 -10.56
C ILE A 168 -17.35 23.17 -10.37
N VAL A 169 -17.85 22.55 -11.44
CA VAL A 169 -18.51 21.25 -11.38
C VAL A 169 -17.53 20.15 -11.00
N TYR A 170 -16.32 20.12 -11.59
CA TYR A 170 -15.34 19.11 -11.20
C TYR A 170 -14.80 19.35 -9.80
N TYR A 171 -14.68 20.60 -9.36
CA TYR A 171 -14.19 20.87 -8.02
C TYR A 171 -15.12 20.32 -6.94
N ILE A 172 -16.44 20.50 -7.14
CA ILE A 172 -17.47 20.01 -6.21
C ILE A 172 -17.72 18.51 -6.43
N GLY A 173 -17.72 18.07 -7.68
CA GLY A 173 -18.11 16.72 -8.08
C GLY A 173 -17.08 15.66 -7.74
N MET A 174 -15.78 15.90 -7.98
CA MET A 174 -14.77 14.86 -7.78
C MET A 174 -14.77 14.27 -6.35
N PRO A 175 -14.84 15.08 -5.27
CA PRO A 175 -14.91 14.55 -3.91
C PRO A 175 -16.19 13.76 -3.57
N LEU A 176 -17.25 13.82 -4.38
CA LEU A 176 -18.50 13.08 -4.19
C LEU A 176 -18.47 11.70 -4.86
N MET A 177 -17.46 11.42 -5.69
CA MET A 177 -17.28 10.11 -6.34
C MET A 177 -17.28 8.92 -5.37
N PRO A 178 -16.68 8.97 -4.16
CA PRO A 178 -16.73 7.86 -3.22
C PRO A 178 -18.16 7.49 -2.80
N VAL A 179 -19.01 8.48 -2.56
CA VAL A 179 -20.42 8.28 -2.19
C VAL A 179 -21.18 7.65 -3.35
N PHE A 180 -20.92 8.12 -4.57
CA PHE A 180 -21.50 7.53 -5.79
C PHE A 180 -21.07 6.07 -5.99
N ALA A 181 -19.79 5.76 -5.80
CA ALA A 181 -19.28 4.41 -5.92
C ALA A 181 -19.90 3.48 -4.87
N LEU A 182 -19.95 3.89 -3.60
CA LEU A 182 -20.54 3.10 -2.52
C LEU A 182 -22.04 2.81 -2.73
N ALA A 183 -22.77 3.72 -3.36
CA ALA A 183 -24.19 3.52 -3.65
C ALA A 183 -24.46 2.48 -4.76
N LEU A 184 -23.48 2.22 -5.63
CA LEU A 184 -23.63 1.36 -6.81
C LEU A 184 -22.78 0.09 -6.75
N GLU A 185 -21.84 0.00 -5.81
CA GLU A 185 -21.05 -1.19 -5.58
C GLU A 185 -21.87 -2.25 -4.83
N SER A 186 -21.99 -3.43 -5.43
CA SER A 186 -22.43 -4.62 -4.70
C SER A 186 -21.38 -5.00 -3.66
N PRO A 187 -21.76 -5.51 -2.46
CA PRO A 187 -20.79 -6.07 -1.54
C PRO A 187 -19.98 -7.14 -2.29
N GLN A 188 -18.65 -6.98 -2.27
CA GLN A 188 -17.76 -7.95 -2.90
C GLN A 188 -18.09 -9.33 -2.31
N PRO A 189 -18.26 -10.37 -3.15
CA PRO A 189 -18.39 -11.71 -2.61
C PRO A 189 -17.15 -11.95 -1.76
N PRO A 190 -17.29 -12.40 -0.50
CA PRO A 190 -16.14 -12.82 0.27
C PRO A 190 -15.40 -13.85 -0.60
N ILE A 191 -14.08 -13.72 -0.70
CA ILE A 191 -13.24 -14.80 -1.19
C ILE A 191 -13.64 -16.00 -0.35
N ALA A 192 -14.37 -16.96 -0.92
CA ALA A 192 -14.89 -18.09 -0.18
C ALA A 192 -13.70 -18.85 0.43
N SER A 193 -13.43 -18.57 1.70
CA SER A 193 -12.30 -19.06 2.49
C SER A 193 -12.55 -20.45 3.03
N ASP A 194 -13.66 -21.10 2.66
CA ASP A 194 -14.10 -22.35 3.25
C ASP A 194 -13.19 -23.54 2.91
N ARG A 195 -12.17 -23.36 2.06
CA ARG A 195 -11.24 -24.41 1.63
C ARG A 195 -9.77 -24.15 1.94
N TYR A 196 -9.41 -22.92 2.30
CA TYR A 196 -8.01 -22.53 2.51
C TYR A 196 -7.81 -21.94 3.89
N GLY A 197 -6.71 -22.33 4.54
CA GLY A 197 -6.32 -21.79 5.85
C GLY A 197 -5.01 -21.01 5.80
N ALA A 198 -4.66 -20.43 6.94
CA ALA A 198 -3.39 -19.78 7.16
C ALA A 198 -2.68 -20.39 8.38
N ILE A 199 -1.35 -20.36 8.35
CA ILE A 199 -0.47 -20.63 9.47
C ILE A 199 0.11 -19.29 9.91
N THR A 200 -0.16 -18.91 11.15
CA THR A 200 0.31 -17.65 11.74
C THR A 200 1.07 -17.95 13.02
N GLY A 201 2.20 -17.30 13.25
CA GLY A 201 2.87 -17.55 14.52
C GLY A 201 4.09 -16.70 14.80
N SER A 202 4.71 -17.01 15.93
CA SER A 202 5.94 -16.37 16.40
C SER A 202 7.01 -17.40 16.71
N ILE A 203 8.26 -17.10 16.37
CA ILE A 203 9.42 -17.92 16.65
C ILE A 203 10.01 -17.43 17.97
N VAL A 204 10.11 -18.33 18.93
CA VAL A 204 10.60 -18.02 20.27
C VAL A 204 11.73 -18.94 20.67
N ASP A 205 12.65 -18.44 21.49
CA ASP A 205 13.74 -19.22 22.07
C ASP A 205 13.27 -20.09 23.24
N VAL A 206 14.19 -20.78 23.91
CA VAL A 206 13.90 -21.65 25.06
C VAL A 206 13.17 -20.96 26.22
N LEU A 207 13.31 -19.64 26.36
CA LEU A 207 12.66 -18.83 27.39
C LEU A 207 11.38 -18.13 26.91
N GLY A 208 11.01 -18.28 25.64
CA GLY A 208 9.88 -17.58 25.05
C GLY A 208 10.22 -16.18 24.51
N ASN A 209 11.50 -15.81 24.42
CA ASN A 209 11.88 -14.53 23.81
C ASN A 209 11.77 -14.61 22.28
N PRO A 210 11.31 -13.56 21.61
CA PRO A 210 11.20 -13.54 20.16
C PRO A 210 12.57 -13.64 19.48
N VAL A 211 12.68 -14.48 18.47
CA VAL A 211 13.88 -14.63 17.65
C VAL A 211 13.70 -13.83 16.35
N PRO A 212 14.41 -12.69 16.19
CA PRO A 212 14.22 -11.83 15.03
C PRO A 212 14.79 -12.46 13.77
N HIS A 213 14.11 -12.28 12.63
CA HIS A 213 14.62 -12.67 11.30
C HIS A 213 15.04 -14.13 11.16
N ALA A 214 14.43 -15.03 11.92
CA ALA A 214 14.60 -16.47 11.74
C ALA A 214 13.87 -16.96 10.48
N VAL A 215 14.44 -17.95 9.81
CA VAL A 215 13.87 -18.54 8.60
C VAL A 215 13.07 -19.76 9.01
N VAL A 216 11.78 -19.81 8.67
CA VAL A 216 10.91 -20.96 8.92
C VAL A 216 10.78 -21.77 7.64
N LYS A 217 11.02 -23.07 7.73
CA LYS A 217 10.90 -24.02 6.64
C LYS A 217 9.81 -25.03 6.97
N PHE A 218 8.90 -25.26 6.03
CA PHE A 218 7.83 -26.24 6.16
C PHE A 218 8.04 -27.39 5.16
N TYR A 219 7.91 -28.62 5.62
CA TYR A 219 8.12 -29.85 4.88
C TYR A 219 6.81 -30.65 4.84
N LYS A 220 6.34 -31.05 3.66
CA LYS A 220 5.11 -31.84 3.50
C LYS A 220 5.39 -33.35 3.45
N SER A 221 6.31 -33.78 2.57
CA SER A 221 6.73 -35.19 2.45
C SER A 221 8.09 -35.39 1.74
N SER A 222 8.84 -34.31 1.52
CA SER A 222 10.11 -34.30 0.79
C SER A 222 11.24 -33.81 1.69
N ARG A 223 12.50 -34.14 1.35
CA ARG A 223 13.70 -33.54 1.96
C ARG A 223 13.88 -32.06 1.62
N ASP A 224 13.24 -31.57 0.56
CA ASP A 224 13.28 -30.16 0.17
C ASP A 224 12.07 -29.43 0.78
N PRO A 225 12.26 -28.27 1.46
CA PRO A 225 11.14 -27.54 2.04
C PRO A 225 10.13 -27.12 0.98
N ALA A 226 8.86 -27.33 1.26
CA ALA A 226 7.75 -26.87 0.42
C ALA A 226 7.57 -25.36 0.53
N ILE A 227 7.76 -24.81 1.74
CA ILE A 227 7.60 -23.39 2.04
C ILE A 227 8.84 -22.91 2.80
N VAL A 228 9.33 -21.72 2.46
CA VAL A 228 10.41 -21.03 3.16
C VAL A 228 9.97 -19.58 3.34
N VAL A 229 9.82 -19.14 4.59
CA VAL A 229 9.42 -17.77 4.93
C VAL A 229 10.38 -17.16 5.95
N LEU A 230 10.58 -15.85 5.87
CA LEU A 230 11.42 -15.11 6.80
C LEU A 230 10.58 -14.40 7.87
N GLY A 231 10.91 -14.61 9.13
CA GLY A 231 10.31 -13.89 10.25
C GLY A 231 10.66 -12.40 10.27
N ASP A 232 9.77 -11.59 10.85
CA ASP A 232 10.02 -10.16 11.06
C ASP A 232 10.98 -9.89 12.23
N SER A 233 11.17 -8.60 12.58
CA SER A 233 12.03 -8.20 13.70
C SER A 233 11.49 -8.59 15.08
N GLU A 234 10.23 -9.01 15.17
CA GLU A 234 9.59 -9.53 16.38
C GLU A 234 9.48 -11.06 16.35
N GLY A 235 10.09 -11.71 15.35
CA GLY A 235 10.04 -13.15 15.17
C GLY A 235 8.68 -13.68 14.69
N LYS A 236 7.78 -12.82 14.20
CA LYS A 236 6.48 -13.25 13.66
C LYS A 236 6.59 -13.67 12.20
N PHE A 237 5.78 -14.64 11.81
CA PHE A 237 5.67 -15.11 10.44
C PHE A 237 4.21 -15.37 10.05
N TYR A 238 3.94 -15.32 8.75
CA TYR A 238 2.64 -15.56 8.15
C TYR A 238 2.80 -16.41 6.91
N VAL A 239 2.04 -17.50 6.82
CA VAL A 239 1.95 -18.36 5.64
C VAL A 239 0.48 -18.55 5.33
N GLY A 240 0.04 -18.04 4.19
CA GLY A 240 -1.35 -18.16 3.79
C GLY A 240 -1.72 -17.18 2.68
N PRO A 241 -3.02 -17.03 2.40
CA PRO A 241 -3.48 -16.14 1.35
C PRO A 241 -2.98 -14.71 1.60
N PRO A 242 -2.47 -14.01 0.57
CA PRO A 242 -2.59 -14.36 -0.84
C PRO A 242 -1.36 -15.05 -1.46
N GLN A 243 -0.30 -15.29 -0.69
CA GLN A 243 0.99 -15.79 -1.20
C GLN A 243 1.06 -17.32 -1.25
N ASP A 244 0.47 -17.97 -0.24
CA ASP A 244 0.44 -19.42 -0.10
C ASP A 244 -1.01 -19.93 -0.10
N LEU A 245 -1.24 -21.06 -0.75
CA LEU A 245 -2.54 -21.72 -0.82
C LEU A 245 -2.45 -23.07 -0.11
N LEU A 246 -2.81 -23.03 1.16
CA LEU A 246 -2.79 -24.16 2.06
C LEU A 246 -4.20 -24.75 2.18
N SER A 247 -4.35 -26.02 1.80
CA SER A 247 -5.60 -26.74 1.94
C SER A 247 -5.91 -26.96 3.42
N LEU A 248 -7.17 -26.81 3.82
CA LEU A 248 -7.58 -27.09 5.20
C LEU A 248 -7.23 -28.53 5.58
N GLY A 249 -6.57 -28.69 6.73
CA GLY A 249 -6.14 -29.98 7.25
C GLY A 249 -4.77 -30.45 6.78
N ASP A 250 -4.09 -29.74 5.87
CA ASP A 250 -2.69 -30.02 5.49
C ASP A 250 -1.78 -30.01 6.73
N GLU A 251 -0.85 -30.96 6.78
CA GLU A 251 0.15 -31.09 7.84
C GLU A 251 1.55 -30.83 7.30
N PHE A 252 2.33 -30.06 8.06
CA PHE A 252 3.70 -29.70 7.73
C PHE A 252 4.62 -29.97 8.92
N GLU A 253 5.75 -30.61 8.66
CA GLU A 253 6.88 -30.65 9.57
C GLU A 253 7.64 -29.33 9.48
N VAL A 254 8.07 -28.78 10.62
CA VAL A 254 8.62 -27.42 10.68
C VAL A 254 10.06 -27.46 11.21
N GLU A 255 10.93 -26.71 10.55
CA GLU A 255 12.30 -26.44 10.98
C GLU A 255 12.52 -24.92 11.00
N VAL A 256 13.25 -24.43 12.00
CA VAL A 256 13.67 -23.03 12.06
C VAL A 256 15.16 -22.96 11.83
N ALA A 257 15.59 -22.13 10.89
CA ALA A 257 17.01 -21.85 10.64
C ALA A 257 17.37 -20.43 11.08
N PHE A 258 18.43 -20.29 11.87
CA PHE A 258 18.89 -19.01 12.40
C PHE A 258 20.42 -19.02 12.56
N MET A 259 21.08 -17.93 12.13
CA MET A 259 22.55 -17.80 12.16
C MET A 259 23.31 -19.00 11.56
N GLY A 260 22.77 -19.62 10.51
CA GLY A 260 23.39 -20.77 9.83
C GLY A 260 23.08 -22.14 10.44
N TYR A 261 22.48 -22.18 11.62
CA TYR A 261 22.07 -23.42 12.29
C TYR A 261 20.61 -23.73 12.00
N ALA A 262 20.30 -25.03 11.91
CA ALA A 262 18.95 -25.57 11.76
C ALA A 262 18.49 -26.15 13.10
N PHE A 263 17.27 -25.81 13.49
CA PHE A 263 16.70 -26.17 14.77
C PHE A 263 15.37 -26.90 14.58
N GLY A 264 15.21 -28.01 15.30
CA GLY A 264 13.89 -28.61 15.53
C GLY A 264 13.07 -27.71 16.44
N VAL A 265 11.77 -27.65 16.20
CA VAL A 265 10.84 -26.80 16.96
C VAL A 265 9.75 -27.61 17.63
N ASP A 266 9.14 -27.01 18.66
CA ASP A 266 7.94 -27.51 19.30
C ASP A 266 6.78 -26.50 19.09
N PRO A 267 5.65 -26.89 18.47
CA PRO A 267 5.38 -28.21 17.89
C PRO A 267 6.17 -28.46 16.59
N ALA A 268 6.66 -29.69 16.41
CA ALA A 268 7.38 -30.08 15.19
C ALA A 268 6.45 -30.25 13.98
N LEU A 269 5.16 -30.49 14.22
CA LEU A 269 4.13 -30.66 13.20
C LEU A 269 3.04 -29.61 13.37
N VAL A 270 2.69 -28.95 12.28
CA VAL A 270 1.69 -27.88 12.22
C VAL A 270 0.61 -28.25 11.23
N ARG A 271 -0.66 -28.13 11.64
CA ARG A 271 -1.83 -28.45 10.82
C ARG A 271 -2.64 -27.22 10.48
N VAL A 272 -3.03 -27.06 9.21
CA VAL A 272 -3.74 -25.88 8.70
C VAL A 272 -5.22 -25.90 9.10
N PRO A 273 -5.81 -24.82 9.64
CA PRO A 273 -5.17 -23.56 10.04
C PRO A 273 -4.48 -23.68 11.40
N TRP A 274 -3.40 -22.92 11.59
CA TRP A 274 -2.66 -22.90 12.85
C TRP A 274 -2.34 -21.49 13.31
N SER A 275 -2.43 -21.29 14.62
CA SER A 275 -1.95 -20.07 15.28
C SER A 275 -1.23 -20.44 16.57
N GLY A 276 0.03 -20.00 16.72
CA GLY A 276 0.81 -20.33 17.91
C GLY A 276 2.26 -19.86 17.86
N SER A 277 3.07 -20.38 18.78
CA SER A 277 4.52 -20.10 18.83
C SER A 277 5.32 -21.35 18.50
N LEU A 278 6.33 -21.23 17.64
CA LEU A 278 7.33 -22.26 17.39
C LEU A 278 8.50 -22.05 18.35
N ARG A 279 8.67 -22.96 19.30
CA ARG A 279 9.74 -22.88 20.31
C ARG A 279 10.99 -23.60 19.84
N VAL A 280 12.13 -22.90 19.86
CA VAL A 280 13.46 -23.47 19.63
C VAL A 280 14.08 -23.86 20.98
N SER A 281 14.00 -25.14 21.33
CA SER A 281 14.32 -25.64 22.67
C SER A 281 15.82 -25.66 23.01
N ASN A 282 16.68 -25.66 22.00
CA ASN A 282 18.15 -25.78 22.15
C ASN A 282 18.89 -24.48 21.78
N MET A 283 18.21 -23.34 21.87
CA MET A 283 18.82 -22.03 21.64
C MET A 283 18.26 -21.00 22.62
N LEU A 284 19.14 -20.13 23.11
CA LEU A 284 18.81 -18.90 23.81
C LEU A 284 19.20 -17.70 22.96
N TYR A 285 18.26 -16.78 22.73
CA TYR A 285 18.55 -15.52 22.08
C TYR A 285 18.78 -14.43 23.13
N ALA A 286 20.03 -13.97 23.24
CA ALA A 286 20.43 -12.97 24.23
C ALA A 286 20.06 -11.54 23.82
N GLY A 287 19.59 -11.31 22.60
CA GLY A 287 19.33 -9.97 22.07
C GLY A 287 20.51 -9.38 21.31
N LYS A 288 20.22 -8.32 20.53
CA LYS A 288 21.20 -7.52 19.76
C LYS A 288 22.09 -8.31 18.78
N GLY A 289 21.75 -9.56 18.47
CA GLY A 289 22.51 -10.41 17.55
C GLY A 289 23.51 -11.36 18.21
N LEU A 290 23.34 -11.66 19.50
CA LEU A 290 24.02 -12.75 20.20
C LEU A 290 23.02 -13.89 20.49
N SER A 291 23.41 -15.12 20.20
CA SER A 291 22.67 -16.33 20.59
C SER A 291 23.61 -17.40 21.14
N ILE A 292 23.08 -18.25 22.00
CA ILE A 292 23.79 -19.36 22.62
C ILE A 292 23.04 -20.64 22.24
N VAL A 293 23.70 -21.54 21.53
CA VAL A 293 23.16 -22.84 21.13
C VAL A 293 23.68 -23.91 22.06
N PHE A 294 22.77 -24.82 22.42
CA PHE A 294 22.97 -25.88 23.38
C PHE A 294 23.07 -27.23 22.65
N ILE A 295 24.22 -27.88 22.71
CA ILE A 295 24.43 -29.22 22.12
C ILE A 295 24.75 -30.20 23.25
N GLY A 296 23.88 -31.19 23.44
CA GLY A 296 23.99 -32.19 24.50
C GLY A 296 22.80 -32.16 25.47
N ILE A 297 22.91 -32.93 26.56
CA ILE A 297 21.85 -33.05 27.57
C ILE A 297 22.14 -32.08 28.73
N LEU A 298 21.41 -30.97 28.76
CA LEU A 298 21.58 -29.90 29.74
C LEU A 298 20.25 -29.34 30.22
N GLU A 299 20.25 -28.84 31.45
CA GLU A 299 19.10 -28.23 32.11
C GLU A 299 19.45 -26.79 32.49
N ILE A 300 18.61 -25.85 32.05
CA ILE A 300 18.77 -24.42 32.36
C ILE A 300 18.00 -24.12 33.64
N SER A 301 18.72 -23.86 34.73
CA SER A 301 18.12 -23.61 36.05
C SER A 301 17.64 -22.16 36.20
N SER A 302 18.40 -21.20 35.69
CA SER A 302 17.97 -19.80 35.66
C SER A 302 18.71 -19.03 34.57
N VAL A 303 18.04 -17.98 34.06
CA VAL A 303 18.63 -17.06 33.09
C VAL A 303 18.31 -15.64 33.52
N ASN A 304 19.34 -14.80 33.60
CA ASN A 304 19.19 -13.38 33.78
C ASN A 304 19.74 -12.65 32.55
N LEU A 305 18.83 -12.04 31.81
CA LEU A 305 19.12 -11.23 30.63
C LEU A 305 19.02 -9.76 31.03
N SER A 306 20.16 -9.07 31.03
CA SER A 306 20.24 -7.63 31.21
C SER A 306 20.95 -7.02 30.01
N SER A 307 20.79 -5.70 29.78
CA SER A 307 21.34 -5.03 28.60
C SER A 307 22.86 -5.19 28.49
N GLY A 308 23.32 -6.12 27.65
CA GLY A 308 24.74 -6.40 27.44
C GLY A 308 25.37 -7.39 28.43
N LEU A 309 24.57 -8.06 29.27
CA LEU A 309 25.05 -9.12 30.15
C LEU A 309 24.04 -10.27 30.23
N VAL A 310 24.51 -11.46 29.86
CA VAL A 310 23.81 -12.73 30.04
C VAL A 310 24.41 -13.48 31.22
N VAL A 311 23.59 -13.97 32.13
CA VAL A 311 24.00 -14.90 33.19
C VAL A 311 23.13 -16.15 33.09
N LEU A 312 23.76 -17.30 32.85
CA LEU A 312 23.11 -18.61 32.76
C LEU A 312 23.57 -19.48 33.92
N ASP A 313 22.62 -20.05 34.64
CA ASP A 313 22.86 -21.15 35.57
C ASP A 313 22.41 -22.44 34.88
N LEU A 314 23.37 -23.32 34.59
CA LEU A 314 23.16 -24.51 33.80
C LEU A 314 23.77 -25.74 34.45
N LYS A 315 23.06 -26.87 34.31
CA LYS A 315 23.47 -28.17 34.79
C LYS A 315 23.64 -29.11 33.61
N VAL A 316 24.86 -29.56 33.39
CA VAL A 316 25.18 -30.57 32.39
C VAL A 316 24.89 -31.94 32.98
N LEU A 317 23.99 -32.70 32.34
CA LEU A 317 23.54 -34.03 32.80
C LEU A 317 24.22 -35.17 32.04
N GLY A 318 24.77 -34.89 30.85
CA GLY A 318 25.55 -35.84 30.06
C GLY A 318 27.04 -35.82 30.42
N SER A 319 27.82 -36.73 29.84
CA SER A 319 29.28 -36.77 30.03
C SER A 319 29.96 -35.48 29.57
N GLU A 320 29.48 -34.92 28.45
CA GLU A 320 29.94 -33.64 27.89
C GLU A 320 28.75 -32.90 27.25
N ALA A 321 28.80 -31.57 27.29
CA ALA A 321 27.90 -30.68 26.54
C ALA A 321 28.70 -29.52 25.93
N THR A 322 28.29 -29.07 24.75
CA THR A 322 28.93 -27.97 24.03
C THR A 322 28.00 -26.78 23.98
N LEU A 323 28.51 -25.63 24.42
CA LEU A 323 27.91 -24.33 24.21
C LEU A 323 28.51 -23.70 22.96
N VAL A 324 27.66 -23.33 22.00
CA VAL A 324 28.08 -22.60 20.81
C VAL A 324 27.57 -21.16 20.92
N PHE A 325 28.50 -20.22 21.06
CA PHE A 325 28.19 -18.80 21.04
C PHE A 325 28.21 -18.33 19.60
N LEU A 326 27.08 -17.80 19.13
CA LEU A 326 26.93 -17.25 17.79
C LEU A 326 26.72 -15.75 17.90
N LYS A 327 27.54 -14.96 17.21
CA LYS A 327 27.38 -13.50 17.16
C LYS A 327 27.44 -13.00 15.73
N LEU A 328 26.61 -12.01 15.45
CA LEU A 328 26.70 -11.25 14.19
C LEU A 328 27.86 -10.25 14.27
N LYS A 329 28.49 -9.93 13.14
CA LYS A 329 29.57 -8.93 13.04
C LYS A 329 29.37 -7.62 13.83
N PRO A 330 28.16 -7.02 13.91
CA PRO A 330 27.93 -5.81 14.71
C PRO A 330 28.01 -6.01 16.23
N VAL A 331 28.23 -7.24 16.70
CA VAL A 331 28.27 -7.61 18.11
C VAL A 331 29.71 -7.91 18.52
N GLU A 332 30.13 -7.22 19.57
CA GLU A 332 31.42 -7.43 20.22
C GLU A 332 31.20 -8.11 21.57
N VAL A 333 31.87 -9.24 21.80
CA VAL A 333 31.86 -9.96 23.08
C VAL A 333 33.12 -9.58 23.83
N GLU A 334 32.98 -8.92 24.97
CA GLU A 334 34.13 -8.48 25.78
C GLU A 334 34.75 -9.65 26.54
N LYS A 335 33.91 -10.47 27.18
CA LYS A 335 34.35 -11.57 28.04
C LYS A 335 33.30 -12.65 28.18
N ILE A 336 33.79 -13.88 28.25
CA ILE A 336 33.02 -15.07 28.63
C ILE A 336 33.66 -15.62 29.91
N LEU A 337 32.86 -15.76 30.96
CA LEU A 337 33.28 -16.32 32.25
C LEU A 337 32.50 -17.61 32.50
N ILE A 338 33.18 -18.66 32.91
CA ILE A 338 32.56 -19.89 33.40
C ILE A 338 32.94 -20.06 34.87
N GLY A 339 31.96 -19.87 35.75
CA GLY A 339 32.20 -19.66 37.18
C GLY A 339 32.91 -18.32 37.42
N VAL A 340 34.21 -18.39 37.71
CA VAL A 340 35.08 -17.23 37.99
C VAL A 340 36.20 -17.09 36.95
N GLU A 341 36.42 -18.11 36.12
CA GLU A 341 37.55 -18.15 35.18
C GLU A 341 37.18 -17.54 33.82
N PRO A 342 37.99 -16.60 33.30
CA PRO A 342 37.83 -16.10 31.94
C PRO A 342 38.31 -17.13 30.93
N ILE A 343 37.46 -17.41 29.95
CA ILE A 343 37.79 -18.32 28.85
C ILE A 343 38.06 -17.50 27.60
N SER A 344 39.24 -17.68 27.02
CA SER A 344 39.54 -17.20 25.68
C SER A 344 38.95 -18.16 24.65
N CYS A 345 38.11 -17.65 23.76
CA CYS A 345 37.53 -18.45 22.68
C CYS A 345 38.07 -18.03 21.32
N SER A 346 38.37 -19.00 20.46
CA SER A 346 38.71 -18.76 19.06
C SER A 346 37.43 -18.63 18.24
N TRP A 347 37.19 -17.43 17.70
CA TRP A 347 36.03 -17.16 16.86
C TRP A 347 36.32 -17.55 15.41
N SER A 348 35.48 -18.41 14.82
CA SER A 348 35.49 -18.73 13.39
C SER A 348 34.35 -18.01 12.67
N ALA A 349 34.65 -17.34 11.57
CA ALA A 349 33.67 -16.60 10.79
C ALA A 349 33.14 -17.45 9.61
N PHE A 350 31.84 -17.37 9.36
CA PHE A 350 31.17 -17.93 8.18
C PHE A 350 30.03 -17.00 7.71
N SER A 351 29.46 -17.31 6.54
CA SER A 351 28.38 -16.50 5.94
C SER A 351 27.02 -17.19 6.03
N TRP A 352 26.00 -16.47 6.49
CA TRP A 352 24.60 -16.91 6.52
C TRP A 352 23.70 -15.83 5.91
N GLY A 353 23.05 -16.13 4.79
CA GLY A 353 22.16 -15.17 4.12
C GLY A 353 22.84 -13.85 3.75
N GLY A 354 24.15 -13.89 3.45
CA GLY A 354 24.97 -12.69 3.20
C GLY A 354 25.37 -11.90 4.45
N LEU A 355 25.09 -12.41 5.65
CA LEU A 355 25.57 -11.88 6.92
C LEU A 355 26.78 -12.66 7.40
N GLU A 356 27.76 -11.98 7.97
CA GLU A 356 28.93 -12.60 8.60
C GLU A 356 28.58 -12.96 10.05
N VAL A 357 28.63 -14.26 10.34
CA VAL A 357 28.38 -14.86 11.65
C VAL A 357 29.71 -15.38 12.18
N GLU A 358 30.01 -15.10 13.44
CA GLU A 358 31.14 -15.68 14.14
C GLU A 358 30.64 -16.67 15.18
N GLU A 359 31.30 -17.83 15.25
CA GLU A 359 30.99 -18.88 16.21
C GLU A 359 32.17 -19.20 17.12
N CYS A 360 31.85 -19.60 18.35
CA CYS A 360 32.79 -19.96 19.39
C CYS A 360 32.26 -21.20 20.13
N PHE A 361 33.08 -22.23 20.25
CA PHE A 361 32.73 -23.50 20.89
C PHE A 361 33.35 -23.59 22.27
N ILE A 362 32.56 -23.94 23.28
CA ILE A 362 33.04 -24.26 24.63
C ILE A 362 32.43 -25.58 25.08
N THR A 363 33.28 -26.56 25.39
CA THR A 363 32.88 -27.85 25.94
C THR A 363 32.90 -27.82 27.46
N LEU A 364 31.87 -28.40 28.07
CA LEU A 364 31.67 -28.52 29.51
C LEU A 364 31.49 -29.99 29.86
N SER A 365 32.21 -30.44 30.88
CA SER A 365 31.99 -31.77 31.49
C SER A 365 30.71 -31.78 32.32
N GLU A 366 30.29 -32.96 32.77
CA GLU A 366 29.19 -33.11 33.73
C GLU A 366 29.41 -32.22 34.98
N GLY A 367 28.41 -31.43 35.34
CA GLY A 367 28.53 -30.47 36.46
C GLY A 367 27.54 -29.31 36.41
N LYS A 368 27.64 -28.43 37.41
CA LYS A 368 26.89 -27.17 37.47
C LYS A 368 27.81 -26.00 37.15
N TYR A 369 27.36 -25.12 36.27
CA TYR A 369 28.14 -23.99 35.77
C TYR A 369 27.32 -22.71 35.78
N ILE A 370 28.00 -21.61 36.09
CA ILE A 370 27.45 -20.26 35.91
C ILE A 370 28.20 -19.63 34.74
N VAL A 371 27.53 -19.44 33.61
CA VAL A 371 28.11 -18.84 32.41
C VAL A 371 27.71 -17.36 32.36
N LYS A 372 28.68 -16.46 32.32
CA LYS A 372 28.44 -15.02 32.17
C LYS A 372 29.06 -14.50 30.89
N VAL A 373 28.27 -13.80 30.08
CA VAL A 373 28.72 -13.21 28.82
C VAL A 373 28.44 -11.72 28.84
N SER A 374 29.47 -10.90 28.67
CA SER A 374 29.34 -9.44 28.50
C SER A 374 29.55 -9.08 27.03
N TYR A 375 28.62 -8.32 26.45
CA TYR A 375 28.61 -8.02 25.02
C TYR A 375 27.97 -6.66 24.71
N PHE A 376 28.40 -6.07 23.60
CA PHE A 376 27.86 -4.83 23.05
C PHE A 376 27.33 -5.08 21.65
N GLY A 377 26.18 -4.46 21.34
CA GLY A 377 25.53 -4.60 20.05
C GLY A 377 24.46 -3.53 19.86
N SER A 378 24.09 -3.33 18.60
CA SER A 378 23.14 -2.30 18.18
C SER A 378 21.84 -2.91 17.65
N TYR A 379 21.86 -3.44 16.43
CA TYR A 379 20.70 -3.96 15.72
C TYR A 379 20.99 -5.30 15.04
N VAL A 380 19.94 -6.06 14.75
CA VAL A 380 20.02 -7.32 14.00
C VAL A 380 19.76 -7.02 12.52
N PRO A 381 20.75 -7.16 11.62
CA PRO A 381 20.52 -7.02 10.19
C PRO A 381 19.62 -8.14 9.65
N ARG A 382 18.80 -7.82 8.64
CA ARG A 382 17.93 -8.79 7.95
C ARG A 382 18.75 -9.64 6.97
N PRO A 383 18.69 -10.99 7.04
CA PRO A 383 19.38 -11.87 6.10
C PRO A 383 18.71 -11.84 4.72
N LYS A 384 19.49 -12.09 3.67
CA LYS A 384 19.00 -12.31 2.31
C LYS A 384 18.64 -13.79 2.15
N VAL A 385 17.35 -14.05 2.06
CA VAL A 385 16.79 -15.40 1.92
C VAL A 385 15.80 -15.38 0.77
N GLU A 386 15.90 -16.36 -0.12
CA GLU A 386 14.90 -16.58 -1.16
C GLU A 386 13.71 -17.31 -0.54
N GLU A 387 12.58 -16.62 -0.43
CA GLU A 387 11.33 -17.22 0.06
C GLU A 387 10.75 -18.14 -1.01
N LYS A 388 10.20 -19.26 -0.56
CA LYS A 388 9.55 -20.28 -1.40
C LYS A 388 8.11 -20.41 -0.94
N HIS A 389 7.18 -20.25 -1.86
CA HIS A 389 5.75 -20.33 -1.57
C HIS A 389 5.13 -21.61 -2.12
N TYR A 390 4.09 -22.10 -1.44
CA TYR A 390 3.41 -23.33 -1.79
C TYR A 390 1.98 -23.07 -2.29
N VAL A 391 1.64 -23.76 -3.37
CA VAL A 391 0.29 -23.78 -3.94
C VAL A 391 -0.13 -25.23 -4.14
N ASP A 392 -1.17 -25.65 -3.42
CA ASP A 392 -1.78 -26.96 -3.67
C ASP A 392 -2.53 -26.96 -5.01
N ILE A 393 -2.16 -27.89 -5.91
CA ILE A 393 -2.66 -27.96 -7.28
C ILE A 393 -4.12 -28.44 -7.34
N GLY A 394 -4.57 -29.17 -6.32
CA GLY A 394 -5.87 -29.87 -6.29
C GLY A 394 -7.09 -28.97 -6.49
N ASP A 395 -7.03 -27.69 -6.09
CA ASP A 395 -8.17 -26.76 -6.14
C ASP A 395 -7.83 -25.40 -6.83
N ILE A 396 -6.71 -25.32 -7.57
CA ILE A 396 -6.27 -24.09 -8.27
C ILE A 396 -7.38 -23.48 -9.14
N VAL A 397 -8.18 -24.31 -9.81
CA VAL A 397 -9.24 -23.82 -10.73
C VAL A 397 -10.34 -23.08 -9.97
N GLY A 398 -10.69 -23.55 -8.77
CA GLY A 398 -11.66 -22.86 -7.90
C GLY A 398 -11.13 -21.50 -7.46
N TYR A 399 -9.88 -21.45 -7.03
CA TYR A 399 -9.21 -20.20 -6.63
C TYR A 399 -9.04 -19.22 -7.81
N LEU A 400 -8.65 -19.70 -8.98
CA LEU A 400 -8.54 -18.87 -10.19
C LEU A 400 -9.88 -18.26 -10.59
N ASN A 401 -10.98 -19.01 -10.47
CA ASN A 401 -12.32 -18.46 -10.71
C ASN A 401 -12.69 -17.35 -9.71
N VAL A 402 -12.32 -17.50 -8.43
CA VAL A 402 -12.54 -16.47 -7.40
C VAL A 402 -11.70 -15.22 -7.67
N ILE A 403 -10.42 -15.38 -8.03
CA ILE A 403 -9.58 -14.23 -8.42
C ILE A 403 -10.13 -13.58 -9.69
N GLN A 404 -10.52 -14.36 -10.70
CA GLN A 404 -11.04 -13.82 -11.95
C GLN A 404 -12.32 -13.02 -11.73
N THR A 405 -13.27 -13.55 -10.95
CA THR A 405 -14.50 -12.83 -10.59
C THR A 405 -14.20 -11.55 -9.78
N THR A 406 -13.21 -11.60 -8.90
CA THR A 406 -12.73 -10.41 -8.15
C THR A 406 -12.07 -9.39 -9.08
N ALA A 407 -11.26 -9.82 -10.06
CA ALA A 407 -10.62 -8.93 -11.03
C ALA A 407 -11.65 -8.26 -11.96
N VAL A 408 -12.72 -8.99 -12.33
CA VAL A 408 -13.85 -8.43 -13.08
C VAL A 408 -14.63 -7.42 -12.23
N SER A 409 -14.85 -7.69 -10.94
CA SER A 409 -15.51 -6.73 -10.04
C SER A 409 -14.67 -5.47 -9.85
N TYR A 410 -13.34 -5.59 -9.81
CA TYR A 410 -12.41 -4.46 -9.81
C TYR A 410 -12.51 -3.61 -11.07
N LEU A 411 -12.64 -4.21 -12.26
CA LEU A 411 -12.89 -3.43 -13.48
C LEU A 411 -14.19 -2.64 -13.41
N TYR A 412 -15.26 -3.25 -12.89
CA TYR A 412 -16.52 -2.55 -12.70
C TYR A 412 -16.38 -1.38 -11.73
N SER A 413 -15.77 -1.64 -10.57
CA SER A 413 -15.65 -0.71 -9.46
C SER A 413 -14.67 0.45 -9.72
N TYR A 414 -13.54 0.19 -10.40
CA TYR A 414 -12.46 1.17 -10.56
C TYR A 414 -12.37 1.80 -11.95
N LEU A 415 -12.94 1.17 -12.99
CA LEU A 415 -12.97 1.74 -14.34
C LEU A 415 -14.39 2.18 -14.73
N LEU A 416 -15.38 1.28 -14.67
CA LEU A 416 -16.72 1.59 -15.20
C LEU A 416 -17.45 2.64 -14.36
N LEU A 417 -17.53 2.46 -13.04
CA LEU A 417 -18.24 3.41 -12.16
C LEU A 417 -17.61 4.82 -12.20
N PRO A 418 -16.29 5.00 -12.04
CA PRO A 418 -15.70 6.33 -12.13
C PRO A 418 -15.83 6.94 -13.53
N SER A 419 -15.75 6.15 -14.60
CA SER A 419 -15.95 6.66 -15.97
C SER A 419 -17.37 7.18 -16.17
N ALA A 420 -18.38 6.41 -15.71
CA ALA A 420 -19.77 6.85 -15.72
C ALA A 420 -19.95 8.15 -14.92
N TYR A 421 -19.29 8.26 -13.76
CA TYR A 421 -19.32 9.46 -12.95
C TYR A 421 -18.70 10.68 -13.66
N LEU A 422 -17.55 10.51 -14.31
CA LEU A 422 -16.91 11.58 -15.10
C LEU A 422 -17.78 12.04 -16.28
N ILE A 423 -18.55 11.13 -16.89
CA ILE A 423 -19.53 11.49 -17.93
C ILE A 423 -20.65 12.36 -17.33
N ILE A 424 -21.15 12.01 -16.15
CA ILE A 424 -22.17 12.81 -15.43
C ILE A 424 -21.61 14.21 -15.11
N LEU A 425 -20.38 14.31 -14.63
CA LEU A 425 -19.73 15.60 -14.38
C LEU A 425 -19.53 16.41 -15.66
N SER A 426 -19.11 15.76 -16.75
CA SER A 426 -18.97 16.41 -18.06
C SER A 426 -20.30 16.95 -18.57
N ALA A 427 -21.36 16.16 -18.48
CA ALA A 427 -22.72 16.56 -18.89
C ALA A 427 -23.24 17.73 -18.03
N SER A 428 -23.00 17.69 -16.72
CA SER A 428 -23.38 18.75 -15.78
C SER A 428 -22.60 20.04 -16.05
N SER A 429 -21.31 19.94 -16.31
CA SER A 429 -20.45 21.06 -16.72
C SER A 429 -20.94 21.66 -18.04
N TYR A 430 -21.27 20.83 -19.03
CA TYR A 430 -21.82 21.30 -20.30
C TYR A 430 -23.15 22.03 -20.12
N ALA A 431 -24.07 21.51 -19.31
CA ALA A 431 -25.34 22.16 -19.01
C ALA A 431 -25.14 23.53 -18.35
N LEU A 432 -24.26 23.61 -17.36
CA LEU A 432 -23.91 24.88 -16.70
C LEU A 432 -23.23 25.86 -17.67
N SER A 433 -22.37 25.37 -18.56
CA SER A 433 -21.71 26.21 -19.57
C SER A 433 -22.71 26.86 -20.53
N LYS A 434 -23.78 26.15 -20.91
CA LYS A 434 -24.85 26.70 -21.77
C LYS A 434 -25.68 27.74 -21.07
N PHE A 435 -25.91 27.57 -19.78
CA PHE A 435 -26.58 28.55 -18.94
C PHE A 435 -25.73 29.85 -18.84
N LEU A 436 -24.44 29.73 -18.49
CA LEU A 436 -23.52 30.87 -18.41
C LEU A 436 -23.27 31.56 -19.76
N GLY A 437 -23.16 30.79 -20.85
CA GLY A 437 -22.91 31.29 -22.20
C GLY A 437 -24.13 31.97 -22.86
N GLY A 438 -25.32 31.89 -22.26
CA GLY A 438 -26.57 32.45 -22.80
C GLY A 438 -27.20 31.62 -23.93
N GLY A 439 -26.87 30.32 -24.01
CA GLY A 439 -27.47 29.38 -24.96
C GLY A 439 -28.86 28.88 -24.54
N LEU A 440 -29.13 28.86 -23.24
CA LEU A 440 -30.47 28.62 -22.70
C LEU A 440 -31.22 29.95 -22.58
N ARG A 441 -32.05 30.26 -23.58
CA ARG A 441 -33.09 31.28 -23.41
C ARG A 441 -34.17 30.68 -22.50
N LEU A 442 -34.06 30.90 -21.20
CA LEU A 442 -35.21 30.77 -20.32
C LEU A 442 -36.26 31.78 -20.80
N ARG A 443 -37.25 31.30 -21.57
CA ARG A 443 -38.52 32.00 -21.71
C ARG A 443 -39.19 31.90 -20.36
N VAL A 444 -38.97 32.91 -19.52
CA VAL A 444 -39.88 33.19 -18.41
C VAL A 444 -41.18 33.61 -19.11
N VAL A 445 -42.16 32.71 -19.07
CA VAL A 445 -43.53 32.95 -19.54
C VAL A 445 -44.22 33.88 -18.57
#